data_AF-A0A553GUQ3-F1
#
_entry.id   AF-A0A553GUQ3-F1
#
_cell.length_a   1.000
_cell.length_b   1.000
_cell.length_c   1.000
_cell.angle_alpha   90.00
_cell.angle_beta   90.00
_cell.angle_gamma   90.00
#
_symmetry.space_group_name_H-M   'P 1'
#
loop_
_entity.id
_entity.type
_entity.pdbx_description
1 polymer ?
#
loop_
_entity_poly.entity_id
_entity_poly.type
_entity_poly.pdbx_seq_one_letter_code
_entity_poly.pdbx_strand_id
1 'polypeptide(L)'
;MSRWLDRQVSEYDPMMRLIATSEAAFKRHLGWMIKVFPPLFGFSIFLAYFNQYGFYPSFDLFQFSSLLLAAAVVGVVVIGAIVLLLFLPGAVIFQFFLEKPTIKDELRYARPYREEDRTPFAVTLLILPFFLPFMVLATLQLVVLLNDPSSYVTYIKFAPIGVGLLSGLLLQWRFGLPRFAFLNYGFAAYVPLMMVSLFTAYTLFDSASRFEEFLGGAAKWPLLIGVTLVLSGIAALCAATPIGGWSFALHTSVFFAMIIAFYSGTLTTLPEKTIQRLGLGHYTAERLVLDAQYCEAGTRQLLELDERCTLENVAVVWSLGETLVFQRAGHDKQLYQIPSRVVKAIVKAVK
;
A
#
# COMPACT_ATOMS: atom_id res chain seq x y z
N MET A 1 -9.39 -29.02 -6.50
CA MET A 1 -8.06 -28.76 -5.90
C MET A 1 -8.11 -29.16 -4.44
N SER A 2 -7.47 -30.27 -4.09
CA SER A 2 -7.24 -30.74 -2.71
C SER A 2 -6.42 -29.71 -1.92
N ARG A 3 -6.83 -29.37 -0.69
CA ARG A 3 -6.10 -28.38 0.13
C ARG A 3 -4.79 -29.01 0.62
N TRP A 4 -3.75 -28.20 0.80
CA TRP A 4 -2.38 -28.68 1.13
C TRP A 4 -2.30 -29.41 2.49
N LEU A 5 -3.27 -29.12 3.36
CA LEU A 5 -3.58 -29.83 4.59
C LEU A 5 -4.93 -30.54 4.44
N ASP A 6 -5.01 -31.56 3.58
CA ASP A 6 -6.17 -32.46 3.60
C ASP A 6 -6.15 -33.24 4.92
N ARG A 7 -6.86 -32.66 5.88
CA ARG A 7 -7.38 -33.26 7.11
C ARG A 7 -8.57 -34.14 6.68
N GLN A 8 -8.80 -35.29 7.31
CA GLN A 8 -10.18 -35.77 7.41
C GLN A 8 -10.92 -34.72 8.25
N VAL A 9 -11.88 -34.03 7.63
CA VAL A 9 -12.62 -32.92 8.23
C VAL A 9 -13.25 -33.41 9.53
N SER A 10 -12.72 -32.99 10.68
CA SER A 10 -13.53 -33.05 11.89
C SER A 10 -14.61 -31.97 11.75
N GLU A 11 -15.86 -32.33 11.97
CA GLU A 11 -17.05 -31.46 11.82
C GLU A 11 -17.05 -30.22 12.75
N TYR A 12 -15.99 -29.98 13.51
CA TYR A 12 -15.96 -29.08 14.68
C TYR A 12 -14.83 -28.04 14.67
N ASP A 13 -14.29 -27.62 13.52
CA ASP A 13 -13.31 -26.52 13.51
C ASP A 13 -14.01 -25.15 13.32
N PRO A 14 -14.15 -24.32 14.38
CA PRO A 14 -14.90 -23.07 14.32
C PRO A 14 -14.28 -22.06 13.35
N MET A 15 -12.96 -22.10 13.16
CA MET A 15 -12.26 -21.25 12.19
C MET A 15 -12.64 -21.63 10.75
N MET A 16 -12.71 -22.92 10.43
CA MET A 16 -13.14 -23.38 9.10
C MET A 16 -14.62 -23.08 8.85
N ARG A 17 -15.45 -23.14 9.88
CA ARG A 17 -16.86 -22.75 9.79
C ARG A 17 -17.00 -21.26 9.52
N LEU A 18 -16.23 -20.41 10.22
CA LEU A 18 -16.13 -18.97 9.96
C LEU A 18 -15.62 -18.65 8.55
N ILE A 19 -14.59 -19.37 8.07
CA ILE A 19 -14.07 -19.20 6.71
C ILE A 19 -15.12 -19.63 5.67
N ALA A 20 -15.80 -20.76 5.87
CA ALA A 20 -16.83 -21.22 4.95
C ALA A 20 -18.07 -20.30 4.95
N THR A 21 -18.51 -19.81 6.10
CA THR A 21 -19.65 -18.88 6.20
C THR A 21 -19.29 -17.50 5.65
N SER A 22 -18.09 -16.99 5.92
CA SER A 22 -17.60 -15.75 5.31
C SER A 22 -17.44 -15.89 3.80
N GLU A 23 -16.91 -17.00 3.29
CA GLU A 23 -16.77 -17.23 1.85
C GLU A 23 -18.16 -17.35 1.17
N ALA A 24 -19.12 -18.01 1.81
CA ALA A 24 -20.49 -18.12 1.31
C ALA A 24 -21.24 -16.78 1.36
N ALA A 25 -21.12 -16.02 2.47
CA ALA A 25 -21.70 -14.69 2.61
C ALA A 25 -21.07 -13.71 1.63
N PHE A 26 -19.74 -13.75 1.49
CA PHE A 26 -19.01 -12.93 0.53
C PHE A 26 -19.47 -13.25 -0.88
N LYS A 27 -19.48 -14.51 -1.33
CA LYS A 27 -20.00 -14.89 -2.66
C LYS A 27 -21.44 -14.45 -2.90
N ARG A 28 -22.31 -14.56 -1.89
CA ARG A 28 -23.73 -14.17 -1.99
C ARG A 28 -23.91 -12.66 -2.14
N HIS A 29 -23.07 -11.86 -1.50
CA HIS A 29 -23.18 -10.39 -1.50
C HIS A 29 -22.14 -9.69 -2.37
N LEU A 30 -21.19 -10.42 -2.98
CA LEU A 30 -20.06 -9.87 -3.73
C LEU A 30 -20.53 -8.97 -4.88
N GLY A 31 -21.52 -9.44 -5.65
CA GLY A 31 -22.06 -8.68 -6.78
C GLY A 31 -22.73 -7.37 -6.36
N TRP A 32 -23.29 -7.31 -5.15
CA TRP A 32 -23.86 -6.07 -4.59
C TRP A 32 -22.74 -5.19 -3.99
N MET A 33 -21.83 -5.77 -3.23
CA MET A 33 -20.71 -5.06 -2.62
C MET A 33 -19.83 -4.38 -3.67
N ILE A 34 -19.46 -5.08 -4.75
CA ILE A 34 -18.67 -4.51 -5.85
C ILE A 34 -19.41 -3.34 -6.54
N LYS A 35 -20.74 -3.37 -6.59
CA LYS A 35 -21.53 -2.31 -7.21
C LYS A 35 -21.68 -1.08 -6.32
N VAL A 36 -21.78 -1.27 -5.00
CA VAL A 36 -22.20 -0.21 -4.07
C VAL A 36 -21.04 0.36 -3.25
N PHE A 37 -20.09 -0.46 -2.80
CA PHE A 37 -18.99 0.00 -1.96
C PHE A 37 -18.03 0.94 -2.69
N PRO A 38 -17.54 0.65 -3.91
CA PRO A 38 -16.59 1.55 -4.57
C PRO A 38 -17.14 2.96 -4.81
N PRO A 39 -18.40 3.14 -5.29
CA PRO A 39 -18.98 4.48 -5.42
C PRO A 39 -19.15 5.19 -4.08
N LEU A 40 -19.72 4.53 -3.06
CA LEU A 40 -19.92 5.14 -1.74
C LEU A 40 -18.58 5.54 -1.09
N PHE A 41 -17.61 4.65 -1.16
CA PHE A 41 -16.30 4.88 -0.58
C PHE A 41 -15.57 6.00 -1.31
N GLY A 42 -15.51 5.95 -2.65
CA GLY A 42 -14.94 7.03 -3.47
C GLY A 42 -15.61 8.39 -3.18
N PHE A 43 -16.94 8.40 -3.11
CA PHE A 43 -17.72 9.59 -2.76
C PHE A 43 -17.35 10.15 -1.39
N SER A 44 -17.27 9.27 -0.38
CA SER A 44 -16.95 9.69 0.99
C SER A 44 -15.55 10.30 1.11
N ILE A 45 -14.57 9.79 0.37
CA ILE A 45 -13.20 10.34 0.39
C ILE A 45 -13.17 11.71 -0.30
N PHE A 46 -13.89 11.90 -1.42
CA PHE A 46 -14.00 13.23 -2.04
C PHE A 46 -14.78 14.22 -1.18
N LEU A 47 -15.83 13.80 -0.48
CA LEU A 47 -16.52 14.66 0.49
C LEU A 47 -15.57 15.12 1.61
N ALA A 48 -14.74 14.22 2.13
CA ALA A 48 -13.73 14.58 3.12
C ALA A 48 -12.73 15.60 2.55
N TYR A 49 -12.29 15.43 1.30
CA TYR A 49 -11.44 16.39 0.59
C TYR A 49 -12.11 17.77 0.45
N PHE A 50 -13.34 17.83 -0.05
CA PHE A 50 -14.10 19.08 -0.20
C PHE A 50 -14.31 19.79 1.14
N ASN A 51 -14.62 19.02 2.19
CA ASN A 51 -14.74 19.55 3.55
C ASN A 51 -13.40 20.09 4.07
N GLN A 52 -12.28 19.43 3.80
CA GLN A 52 -10.95 19.87 4.20
C GLN A 52 -10.56 21.21 3.54
N TYR A 53 -10.91 21.39 2.26
CA TYR A 53 -10.64 22.63 1.52
C TYR A 53 -11.80 23.64 1.55
N GLY A 54 -12.85 23.40 2.36
CA GLY A 54 -13.94 24.34 2.59
C GLY A 54 -14.73 24.75 1.34
N PHE A 55 -14.77 23.92 0.29
CA PHE A 55 -15.52 24.20 -0.93
C PHE A 55 -16.30 22.98 -1.40
N TYR A 56 -17.49 23.20 -1.96
CA TYR A 56 -18.29 22.17 -2.61
C TYR A 56 -18.51 22.60 -4.07
N PRO A 57 -17.93 21.92 -5.07
CA PRO A 57 -18.08 22.33 -6.45
C PRO A 57 -19.51 22.09 -6.95
N SER A 58 -19.97 22.90 -7.89
CA SER A 58 -21.23 22.66 -8.60
C SER A 58 -21.04 21.43 -9.50
N PHE A 59 -21.62 20.29 -9.09
CA PHE A 59 -21.44 19.03 -9.79
C PHE A 59 -22.39 18.92 -10.98
N ASP A 60 -21.84 18.84 -12.19
CA ASP A 60 -22.53 18.16 -13.28
C ASP A 60 -22.39 16.64 -13.07
N LEU A 61 -23.50 15.92 -13.16
CA LEU A 61 -23.63 14.52 -12.75
C LEU A 61 -22.70 13.61 -13.57
N PHE A 62 -22.49 13.95 -14.84
CA PHE A 62 -21.55 13.25 -15.73
C PHE A 62 -20.09 13.49 -15.35
N GLN A 63 -19.70 14.75 -15.08
CA GLN A 63 -18.33 15.09 -14.70
C GLN A 63 -17.95 14.43 -13.37
N PHE A 64 -18.87 14.43 -12.42
CA PHE A 64 -18.66 13.79 -11.13
C PHE A 64 -18.54 12.27 -11.23
N SER A 65 -19.37 11.63 -12.06
CA SER A 65 -19.28 10.18 -12.31
C SER A 65 -17.92 9.77 -12.90
N SER A 66 -17.38 10.58 -13.82
CA SER A 66 -16.08 10.33 -14.45
C SER A 66 -14.91 10.43 -13.46
N LEU A 67 -15.00 11.40 -12.53
CA LEU A 67 -14.01 11.61 -11.47
C LEU A 67 -14.04 10.49 -10.41
N LEU A 68 -15.24 10.03 -10.03
CA LEU A 68 -15.39 8.85 -9.17
C LEU A 68 -14.83 7.58 -9.81
N LEU A 69 -15.08 7.39 -11.11
CA LEU A 69 -14.53 6.25 -11.85
C LEU A 69 -13.00 6.30 -11.90
N ALA A 70 -12.42 7.47 -12.20
CA ALA A 70 -10.97 7.64 -12.22
C ALA A 70 -10.34 7.36 -10.85
N ALA A 71 -10.93 7.88 -9.77
CA ALA A 71 -10.46 7.61 -8.42
C ALA A 71 -10.62 6.14 -8.02
N ALA A 72 -11.70 5.47 -8.43
CA ALA A 72 -11.86 4.05 -8.21
C ALA A 72 -10.75 3.24 -8.91
N VAL A 73 -10.41 3.58 -10.17
CA VAL A 73 -9.30 2.94 -10.90
C VAL A 73 -7.97 3.18 -10.18
N VAL A 74 -7.67 4.42 -9.78
CA VAL A 74 -6.45 4.75 -9.02
C VAL A 74 -6.41 3.99 -7.69
N GLY A 75 -7.52 3.92 -6.97
CA GLY A 75 -7.65 3.15 -5.73
C GLY A 75 -7.39 1.67 -5.92
N VAL A 76 -7.98 1.05 -6.95
CA VAL A 76 -7.73 -0.36 -7.30
C VAL A 76 -6.26 -0.60 -7.64
N VAL A 77 -5.62 0.31 -8.38
CA VAL A 77 -4.19 0.20 -8.72
C VAL A 77 -3.32 0.28 -7.47
N VAL A 78 -3.59 1.25 -6.57
CA VAL A 78 -2.81 1.44 -5.35
C VAL A 78 -2.98 0.29 -4.38
N ILE A 79 -4.22 -0.11 -4.07
CA ILE A 79 -4.50 -1.23 -3.17
C ILE A 79 -3.99 -2.53 -3.81
N GLY A 80 -4.22 -2.73 -5.11
CA GLY A 80 -3.73 -3.88 -5.86
C GLY A 80 -2.21 -4.02 -5.80
N ALA A 81 -1.47 -2.91 -5.88
CA ALA A 81 -0.01 -2.92 -5.74
C ALA A 81 0.42 -3.37 -4.33
N ILE A 82 -0.23 -2.88 -3.27
CA ILE A 82 0.05 -3.32 -1.89
C ILE A 82 -0.29 -4.81 -1.72
N VAL A 83 -1.44 -5.26 -2.25
CA VAL A 83 -1.84 -6.67 -2.23
C VAL A 83 -0.81 -7.54 -2.91
N LEU A 84 -0.32 -7.13 -4.09
CA LEU A 84 0.74 -7.86 -4.81
C LEU A 84 2.03 -7.93 -3.99
N LEU A 85 2.44 -6.83 -3.35
CA LEU A 85 3.65 -6.82 -2.51
C LEU A 85 3.53 -7.74 -1.28
N LEU A 86 2.32 -7.92 -0.72
CA LEU A 86 2.09 -8.82 0.41
C LEU A 86 1.92 -10.28 0.00
N PHE A 87 1.29 -10.54 -1.15
CA PHE A 87 0.91 -11.87 -1.60
C PHE A 87 2.01 -12.56 -2.41
N LEU A 88 2.63 -11.84 -3.35
CA LEU A 88 3.55 -12.41 -4.34
C LEU A 88 4.78 -13.08 -3.71
N PRO A 89 5.43 -12.51 -2.67
CA PRO A 89 6.58 -13.15 -2.03
C PRO A 89 6.25 -14.57 -1.53
N GLY A 90 5.09 -14.73 -0.90
CA GLY A 90 4.60 -16.02 -0.41
C GLY A 90 4.25 -16.98 -1.54
N ALA A 91 3.53 -16.48 -2.55
CA ALA A 91 3.15 -17.25 -3.73
C ALA A 91 4.36 -17.87 -4.43
N VAL A 92 5.42 -17.08 -4.60
CA VAL A 92 6.67 -17.51 -5.24
C VAL A 92 7.38 -18.58 -4.42
N ILE A 93 7.59 -18.37 -3.12
CA ILE A 93 8.21 -19.39 -2.24
C ILE A 93 7.38 -20.68 -2.23
N PHE A 94 6.06 -20.55 -2.14
CA PHE A 94 5.16 -21.69 -2.15
C PHE A 94 5.28 -22.51 -3.46
N GLN A 95 5.18 -21.85 -4.61
CA GLN A 95 5.21 -22.50 -5.92
C GLN A 95 6.59 -23.09 -6.27
N PHE A 96 7.67 -22.34 -6.03
CA PHE A 96 9.01 -22.73 -6.48
C PHE A 96 9.79 -23.59 -5.48
N PHE A 97 9.35 -23.67 -4.22
CA PHE A 97 10.01 -24.49 -3.20
C PHE A 97 9.06 -25.50 -2.55
N LEU A 98 7.98 -25.06 -1.90
CA LEU A 98 7.12 -25.97 -1.12
C LEU A 98 6.35 -26.95 -2.01
N GLU A 99 5.89 -26.53 -3.19
CA GLU A 99 5.09 -27.38 -4.08
C GLU A 99 5.94 -28.38 -4.90
N LYS A 100 7.28 -28.26 -4.87
CA LYS A 100 8.16 -29.24 -5.53
C LYS A 100 7.90 -30.65 -4.98
N PRO A 101 7.70 -31.68 -5.82
CA PRO A 101 7.34 -33.03 -5.38
C PRO A 101 8.28 -33.59 -4.31
N THR A 102 9.59 -33.45 -4.52
CA THR A 102 10.63 -33.94 -3.60
C THR A 102 10.57 -33.28 -2.22
N ILE A 103 10.20 -32.00 -2.14
CA ILE A 103 10.06 -31.28 -0.87
C ILE A 103 8.71 -31.61 -0.22
N LYS A 104 7.66 -31.65 -1.03
CA LYS A 104 6.29 -31.92 -0.59
C LYS A 104 6.13 -33.32 0.01
N ASP A 105 6.75 -34.33 -0.60
CA ASP A 105 6.65 -35.70 -0.13
C ASP A 105 7.46 -35.93 1.15
N GLU A 106 8.65 -35.33 1.26
CA GLU A 106 9.44 -35.35 2.51
C GLU A 106 8.74 -34.60 3.64
N LEU A 107 8.13 -33.44 3.37
CA LEU A 107 7.33 -32.72 4.36
C LEU A 107 6.08 -33.50 4.79
N ARG A 108 5.47 -34.28 3.89
CA ARG A 108 4.36 -35.18 4.21
C ARG A 108 4.83 -36.33 5.11
N TYR A 109 6.00 -36.89 4.83
CA TYR A 109 6.59 -37.96 5.64
C TYR A 109 7.03 -37.47 7.03
N ALA A 110 7.58 -36.25 7.10
CA ALA A 110 8.00 -35.62 8.35
C ALA A 110 6.82 -35.16 9.24
N ARG A 111 5.59 -35.23 8.75
CA ARG A 111 4.41 -34.82 9.52
C ARG A 111 4.22 -35.78 10.72
N PRO A 112 4.12 -35.27 11.96
CA PRO A 112 3.94 -36.12 13.12
C PRO A 112 2.58 -36.82 13.11
N TYR A 113 2.60 -38.09 13.54
CA TYR A 113 1.41 -38.94 13.60
C TYR A 113 0.43 -38.47 14.70
N ARG A 114 0.97 -38.10 15.87
CA ARG A 114 0.23 -37.58 17.02
C ARG A 114 -0.34 -36.19 16.75
N GLU A 115 -1.60 -35.96 17.13
CA GLU A 115 -2.27 -34.68 16.87
C GLU A 115 -1.65 -33.52 17.67
N GLU A 116 -1.19 -33.77 18.89
CA GLU A 116 -0.55 -32.77 19.77
C GLU A 116 0.70 -32.15 19.13
N ASP A 117 1.46 -32.94 18.36
CA ASP A 117 2.70 -32.50 17.71
C ASP A 117 2.45 -31.82 16.34
N ARG A 118 1.22 -31.84 15.81
CA ARG A 118 0.92 -31.24 14.50
C ARG A 118 0.91 -29.72 14.53
N THR A 119 0.44 -29.13 15.63
CA THR A 119 0.44 -27.66 15.81
C THR A 119 1.86 -27.10 15.82
N PRO A 120 2.80 -27.58 16.65
CA PRO A 120 4.18 -27.08 16.63
C PRO A 120 4.88 -27.35 15.29
N PHE A 121 4.57 -28.47 14.61
CA PHE A 121 5.05 -28.71 13.25
C PHE A 121 4.56 -27.64 12.26
N ALA A 122 3.27 -27.34 12.26
CA ALA A 122 2.69 -26.31 11.38
C ALA A 122 3.27 -24.93 11.67
N VAL A 123 3.38 -24.55 12.95
CA VAL A 123 4.01 -23.29 13.37
C VAL A 123 5.46 -23.21 12.89
N THR A 124 6.23 -24.29 13.04
CA THR A 124 7.62 -24.38 12.55
C THR A 124 7.69 -24.19 11.03
N LEU A 125 6.74 -24.78 10.29
CA LEU A 125 6.65 -24.67 8.84
C LEU A 125 6.23 -23.26 8.36
N LEU A 126 5.55 -22.47 9.20
CA LEU A 126 5.27 -21.06 8.93
C LEU A 126 6.47 -20.18 9.29
N ILE A 127 7.15 -20.49 10.40
CA ILE A 127 8.21 -19.64 10.94
C ILE A 127 9.46 -19.68 10.06
N LEU A 128 10.00 -20.87 9.77
CA LEU A 128 11.30 -20.98 9.13
C LEU A 128 11.37 -20.43 7.69
N PRO A 129 10.39 -20.66 6.80
CA PRO A 129 10.47 -20.18 5.42
C PRO A 129 9.89 -18.78 5.20
N PHE A 130 9.13 -18.22 6.16
CA PHE A 130 8.48 -16.92 5.97
C PHE A 130 8.86 -15.92 7.07
N PHE A 131 8.46 -16.17 8.33
CA PHE A 131 8.67 -15.19 9.40
C PHE A 131 10.14 -14.95 9.72
N LEU A 132 10.91 -16.00 9.98
CA LEU A 132 12.31 -15.89 10.38
C LEU A 132 13.13 -15.09 9.36
N PRO A 133 13.16 -15.43 8.06
CA PRO A 133 13.99 -14.70 7.10
C PRO A 133 13.53 -13.26 6.90
N PHE A 134 12.22 -12.98 6.96
CA PHE A 134 11.70 -11.62 6.76
C PHE A 134 12.06 -10.74 7.96
N MET A 135 11.90 -11.26 9.18
CA MET A 135 12.25 -10.53 10.40
C MET A 135 13.76 -10.30 10.53
N VAL A 136 14.58 -11.29 10.19
CA VAL A 136 16.06 -11.15 10.19
C VAL A 136 16.51 -10.12 9.15
N LEU A 137 15.89 -10.09 7.97
CA LEU A 137 16.21 -9.05 6.99
C LEU A 137 15.79 -7.67 7.49
N ALA A 138 14.61 -7.54 8.09
CA ALA A 138 14.14 -6.27 8.63
C ALA A 138 15.07 -5.73 9.72
N THR A 139 15.57 -6.58 10.61
CA THR A 139 16.53 -6.17 11.65
C THR A 139 17.88 -5.78 11.04
N LEU A 140 18.41 -6.56 10.09
CA LEU A 140 19.65 -6.22 9.38
C LEU A 140 19.50 -4.91 8.59
N GLN A 141 18.34 -4.67 7.99
CA GLN A 141 18.03 -3.43 7.27
C GLN A 141 18.10 -2.23 8.21
N LEU A 142 17.48 -2.33 9.39
CA LEU A 142 17.55 -1.27 10.40
C LEU A 142 19.00 -1.03 10.82
N VAL A 143 19.79 -2.07 11.06
CA VAL A 143 21.21 -1.92 11.41
C VAL A 143 21.98 -1.19 10.31
N VAL A 144 21.79 -1.54 9.04
CA VAL A 144 22.49 -0.90 7.92
C VAL A 144 22.04 0.55 7.76
N LEU A 145 20.73 0.83 7.76
CA LEU A 145 20.20 2.18 7.56
C LEU A 145 20.54 3.13 8.72
N LEU A 146 20.75 2.62 9.93
CA LEU A 146 21.13 3.45 11.09
C LEU A 146 22.63 3.74 11.17
N ASN A 147 23.47 2.79 10.76
CA ASN A 147 24.92 2.88 10.96
C ASN A 147 25.69 3.26 9.68
N ASP A 148 25.28 2.73 8.52
CA ASP A 148 25.94 2.99 7.24
C ASP A 148 24.94 2.91 6.06
N PRO A 149 24.19 3.99 5.80
CA PRO A 149 23.24 4.06 4.69
C PRO A 149 23.90 3.89 3.32
N SER A 150 25.19 4.22 3.19
CA SER A 150 25.92 4.15 1.91
C SER A 150 26.05 2.70 1.42
N SER A 151 26.08 1.75 2.34
CA SER A 151 26.13 0.31 2.07
C SER A 151 24.77 -0.32 1.74
N TYR A 152 23.67 0.45 1.66
CA TYR A 152 22.32 -0.10 1.45
C TYR A 152 22.18 -0.87 0.13
N VAL A 153 22.83 -0.42 -0.95
CA VAL A 153 22.83 -1.13 -2.25
C VAL A 153 23.53 -2.48 -2.16
N THR A 154 24.56 -2.60 -1.32
CA THR A 154 25.25 -3.86 -1.05
C THR A 154 24.37 -4.76 -0.20
N TYR A 155 23.74 -4.21 0.85
CA TYR A 155 22.80 -4.92 1.70
C TYR A 155 21.67 -5.58 0.90
N ILE A 156 20.98 -4.83 0.03
CA ILE A 156 19.81 -5.35 -0.69
C ILE A 156 20.16 -6.50 -1.65
N LYS A 157 21.41 -6.55 -2.13
CA LYS A 157 21.89 -7.60 -3.03
C LYS A 157 22.33 -8.85 -2.28
N PHE A 158 23.09 -8.70 -1.20
CA PHE A 158 23.76 -9.82 -0.55
C PHE A 158 23.05 -10.35 0.70
N ALA A 159 22.38 -9.49 1.48
CA ALA A 159 21.70 -9.93 2.70
C ALA A 159 20.58 -10.95 2.41
N PRO A 160 19.73 -10.78 1.37
CA PRO A 160 18.73 -11.80 1.01
C PRO A 160 19.33 -13.16 0.66
N ILE A 161 20.51 -13.18 0.03
CA ILE A 161 21.23 -14.42 -0.29
C ILE A 161 21.68 -15.10 1.01
N GLY A 162 22.37 -14.36 1.89
CA GLY A 162 22.85 -14.89 3.15
C GLY A 162 21.73 -15.41 4.04
N VAL A 163 20.70 -14.60 4.25
CA VAL A 163 19.54 -14.97 5.07
C VAL A 163 18.75 -16.12 4.43
N GLY A 164 18.53 -16.08 3.12
CA GLY A 164 17.87 -17.16 2.38
C GLY A 164 18.59 -18.49 2.52
N LEU A 165 19.92 -18.53 2.33
CA LEU A 165 20.70 -19.75 2.49
C LEU A 165 20.70 -20.28 3.93
N LEU A 166 20.84 -19.39 4.93
CA LEU A 166 20.79 -19.77 6.34
C LEU A 166 19.42 -20.35 6.74
N SER A 167 18.33 -19.69 6.35
CA SER A 167 16.98 -20.22 6.57
C SER A 167 16.76 -21.54 5.81
N GLY A 168 17.29 -21.67 4.60
CA GLY A 168 17.27 -22.91 3.83
C GLY A 168 18.00 -24.07 4.52
N LEU A 169 19.15 -23.80 5.15
CA LEU A 169 19.91 -24.78 5.92
C LEU A 169 19.13 -25.23 7.16
N LEU A 170 18.53 -24.27 7.88
CA LEU A 170 17.68 -24.57 9.04
C LEU A 170 16.46 -25.40 8.64
N LEU A 171 15.81 -25.07 7.51
CA LEU A 171 14.70 -25.86 6.96
C LEU A 171 15.13 -27.28 6.63
N GLN A 172 16.26 -27.43 5.94
CA GLN A 172 16.78 -28.73 5.56
C GLN A 172 17.11 -29.60 6.78
N TRP A 173 17.78 -29.01 7.78
CA TRP A 173 18.11 -29.69 9.02
C TRP A 173 16.86 -30.06 9.84
N ARG A 174 15.91 -29.13 9.98
CA ARG A 174 14.73 -29.31 10.84
C ARG A 174 13.73 -30.34 10.31
N PHE A 175 13.58 -30.44 8.99
CA PHE A 175 12.61 -31.32 8.32
C PHE A 175 13.23 -32.51 7.61
N GLY A 176 14.56 -32.69 7.68
CA GLY A 176 15.25 -33.80 7.03
C GLY A 176 15.18 -33.75 5.50
N LEU A 177 15.13 -32.56 4.91
CA LEU A 177 14.94 -32.39 3.46
C LEU A 177 16.15 -32.93 2.65
N PRO A 178 15.97 -33.18 1.34
CA PRO A 178 17.02 -33.72 0.48
C PRO A 178 18.29 -32.85 0.47
N ARG A 179 19.42 -33.47 0.13
CA ARG A 179 20.70 -32.76 -0.03
C ARG A 179 20.53 -31.59 -1.02
N PHE A 180 21.05 -30.42 -0.65
CA PHE A 180 20.94 -29.17 -1.42
C PHE A 180 19.54 -28.52 -1.49
N ALA A 181 18.58 -28.96 -0.66
CA ALA A 181 17.29 -28.26 -0.52
C ALA A 181 17.48 -26.78 -0.12
N PHE A 182 18.52 -26.46 0.67
CA PHE A 182 18.83 -25.08 1.03
C PHE A 182 19.16 -24.17 -0.17
N LEU A 183 19.80 -24.68 -1.23
CA LEU A 183 20.09 -23.92 -2.45
C LEU A 183 18.80 -23.65 -3.23
N ASN A 184 17.93 -24.66 -3.33
CA ASN A 184 16.62 -24.51 -3.95
C ASN A 184 15.77 -23.45 -3.24
N TYR A 185 15.78 -23.46 -1.90
CA TYR A 185 15.11 -22.44 -1.11
C TYR A 185 15.76 -21.06 -1.31
N GLY A 186 17.09 -20.95 -1.22
CA GLY A 186 17.80 -19.68 -1.40
C GLY A 186 17.49 -19.04 -2.76
N PHE A 187 17.45 -19.84 -3.83
CA PHE A 187 17.07 -19.37 -5.16
C PHE A 187 15.60 -18.91 -5.22
N ALA A 188 14.67 -19.71 -4.68
CA ALA A 188 13.25 -19.38 -4.69
C ALA A 188 12.92 -18.16 -3.81
N ALA A 189 13.65 -17.98 -2.71
CA ALA A 189 13.41 -16.92 -1.73
C ALA A 189 14.12 -15.60 -2.08
N TYR A 190 15.13 -15.60 -2.95
CA TYR A 190 15.93 -14.40 -3.24
C TYR A 190 15.08 -13.18 -3.64
N VAL A 191 14.25 -13.31 -4.68
CA VAL A 191 13.38 -12.21 -5.15
C VAL A 191 12.31 -11.84 -4.11
N PRO A 192 11.57 -12.80 -3.51
CA PRO A 192 10.65 -12.53 -2.40
C PRO A 192 11.26 -11.71 -1.26
N LEU A 193 12.46 -12.10 -0.82
CA LEU A 193 13.17 -11.44 0.27
C LEU A 193 13.59 -10.03 -0.12
N MET A 194 14.11 -9.82 -1.33
CA MET A 194 14.40 -8.48 -1.85
C MET A 194 13.15 -7.60 -1.91
N MET A 195 12.01 -8.14 -2.38
CA MET A 195 10.76 -7.39 -2.48
C MET A 195 10.30 -6.87 -1.11
N VAL A 196 10.35 -7.72 -0.08
CA VAL A 196 9.94 -7.34 1.29
C VAL A 196 10.91 -6.33 1.90
N SER A 197 12.22 -6.48 1.69
CA SER A 197 13.22 -5.48 2.12
C SER A 197 12.99 -4.13 1.44
N LEU A 198 12.76 -4.10 0.12
CA LEU A 198 12.46 -2.85 -0.60
C LEU A 198 11.16 -2.21 -0.11
N PHE A 199 10.11 -3.01 0.08
CA PHE A 199 8.83 -2.54 0.56
C PHE A 199 8.96 -1.90 1.95
N THR A 200 9.62 -2.58 2.89
CA THR A 200 9.80 -2.09 4.26
C THR A 200 10.72 -0.87 4.30
N ALA A 201 11.74 -0.79 3.45
CA ALA A 201 12.60 0.38 3.36
C ALA A 201 11.86 1.59 2.79
N TYR A 202 11.08 1.40 1.72
CA TYR A 202 10.25 2.46 1.16
C TYR A 202 9.29 3.03 2.22
N THR A 203 8.61 2.16 2.96
CA THR A 203 7.72 2.61 4.05
C THR A 203 8.46 3.29 5.18
N LEU A 204 9.68 2.86 5.50
CA LEU A 204 10.51 3.47 6.53
C LEU A 204 10.92 4.90 6.12
N PHE A 205 11.35 5.11 4.88
CA PHE A 205 11.68 6.44 4.37
C PHE A 205 10.46 7.36 4.33
N ASP A 206 9.31 6.87 3.87
CA ASP A 206 8.06 7.65 3.86
C ASP A 206 7.56 7.99 5.27
N SER A 207 7.78 7.11 6.25
CA SER A 207 7.36 7.33 7.64
C SER A 207 8.33 8.22 8.41
N ALA A 208 9.63 8.18 8.08
CA ALA A 208 10.67 8.95 8.77
C ALA A 208 10.42 10.46 8.68
N SER A 209 10.07 10.97 7.50
CA SER A 209 9.75 12.39 7.30
C SER A 209 8.54 12.83 8.12
N ARG A 210 7.49 12.00 8.20
CA ARG A 210 6.27 12.29 8.95
C ARG A 210 6.47 12.26 10.46
N PHE A 211 7.26 11.31 10.95
CA PHE A 211 7.55 11.23 12.38
C PHE A 211 8.54 12.28 12.85
N GLU A 212 9.42 12.78 11.99
CA GLU A 212 10.26 13.94 12.30
C GLU A 212 9.45 15.19 12.63
N GLU A 213 8.34 15.40 11.90
CA GLU A 213 7.43 16.53 12.12
C GLU A 213 6.58 16.37 13.40
N PHE A 214 6.16 15.14 13.73
CA PHE A 214 5.28 14.85 14.86
C PHE A 214 6.03 14.58 16.18
N LEU A 215 7.18 13.90 16.13
CA LEU A 215 7.98 13.45 17.26
C LEU A 215 9.44 13.79 17.01
N GLY A 216 9.86 14.97 17.44
CA GLY A 216 11.26 15.40 17.35
C GLY A 216 12.21 14.50 18.16
N GLY A 217 13.46 14.40 17.70
CA GLY A 217 14.57 13.81 18.46
C GLY A 217 14.54 12.28 18.56
N ALA A 218 14.94 11.74 19.71
CA ALA A 218 15.16 10.31 19.90
C ALA A 218 13.87 9.46 20.00
N ALA A 219 12.72 10.09 20.24
CA ALA A 219 11.44 9.42 20.42
C ALA A 219 10.88 8.79 19.13
N LYS A 220 11.34 9.22 17.94
CA LYS A 220 10.91 8.66 16.65
C LYS A 220 11.48 7.27 16.35
N TRP A 221 12.65 6.94 16.89
CA TRP A 221 13.36 5.68 16.62
C TRP A 221 12.61 4.41 17.03
N PRO A 222 12.06 4.28 18.25
CA PRO A 222 11.29 3.09 18.62
C PRO A 222 10.06 2.90 17.73
N LEU A 223 9.44 3.98 17.26
CA LEU A 223 8.29 3.93 16.37
C LEU A 223 8.69 3.43 14.96
N LEU A 224 9.79 3.96 14.41
CA LEU A 224 10.34 3.53 13.11
C LEU A 224 10.77 2.06 13.12
N ILE A 225 11.43 1.62 14.18
CA ILE A 225 11.80 0.21 14.41
C ILE A 225 10.54 -0.65 14.48
N GLY A 226 9.56 -0.22 15.31
CA GLY A 226 8.29 -0.91 15.47
C GLY A 226 7.54 -1.09 14.16
N VAL A 227 7.39 -0.02 13.37
CA VAL A 227 6.71 -0.05 12.06
C VAL A 227 7.40 -1.03 11.12
N THR A 228 8.73 -0.99 11.02
CA THR A 228 9.49 -1.88 10.12
C THR A 228 9.32 -3.36 10.48
N LEU A 229 9.39 -3.68 11.77
CA LEU A 229 9.23 -5.05 12.26
C LEU A 229 7.79 -5.54 12.13
N VAL A 230 6.80 -4.71 12.49
CA VAL A 230 5.38 -5.06 12.35
C VAL A 230 5.02 -5.29 10.89
N LEU A 231 5.47 -4.43 9.99
CA LEU A 231 5.20 -4.57 8.56
C LEU A 231 5.83 -5.84 7.98
N SER A 232 7.05 -6.17 8.42
CA SER A 232 7.73 -7.42 8.03
C SER A 232 7.00 -8.66 8.57
N GLY A 233 6.46 -8.58 9.79
CA GLY A 233 5.61 -9.61 10.38
C GLY A 233 4.28 -9.79 9.63
N ILE A 234 3.64 -8.69 9.22
CA ILE A 234 2.43 -8.73 8.38
C ILE A 234 2.74 -9.34 7.01
N ALA A 235 3.85 -8.93 6.39
CA ALA A 235 4.29 -9.49 5.11
C ALA A 235 4.57 -10.99 5.23
N ALA A 236 5.20 -11.45 6.33
CA ALA A 236 5.43 -12.86 6.58
C ALA A 236 4.12 -13.65 6.80
N LEU A 237 3.18 -13.08 7.55
CA LEU A 237 1.86 -13.67 7.75
C LEU A 237 1.13 -13.85 6.43
N CYS A 238 1.08 -12.80 5.60
CA CYS A 238 0.47 -12.86 4.27
C CYS A 238 1.21 -13.86 3.38
N ALA A 239 2.55 -13.87 3.41
CA ALA A 239 3.36 -14.77 2.61
C ALA A 239 3.18 -16.26 2.97
N ALA A 240 2.81 -16.58 4.21
CA ALA A 240 2.61 -17.95 4.67
C ALA A 240 1.21 -18.50 4.33
N THR A 241 0.23 -17.62 4.12
CA THR A 241 -1.17 -18.01 3.84
C THR A 241 -1.43 -18.85 2.57
N PRO A 242 -0.60 -18.83 1.49
CA PRO A 242 -0.79 -19.72 0.33
C PRO A 242 -0.80 -21.20 0.68
N ILE A 243 -0.20 -21.62 1.80
CA ILE A 243 -0.28 -22.99 2.33
C ILE A 243 -1.74 -23.41 2.59
N GLY A 244 -2.58 -22.46 3.06
CA GLY A 244 -4.02 -22.67 3.29
C GLY A 244 -4.89 -22.58 2.04
N GLY A 245 -4.31 -22.13 0.91
CA GLY A 245 -4.97 -21.99 -0.38
C GLY A 245 -4.98 -20.55 -0.92
N TRP A 246 -5.03 -20.43 -2.24
CA TRP A 246 -4.95 -19.16 -2.96
C TRP A 246 -6.04 -18.14 -2.60
N SER A 247 -7.29 -18.61 -2.45
CA SER A 247 -8.40 -17.74 -2.07
C SER A 247 -8.14 -17.13 -0.69
N PHE A 248 -7.81 -17.95 0.30
CA PHE A 248 -7.51 -17.48 1.66
C PHE A 248 -6.38 -16.45 1.66
N ALA A 249 -5.30 -16.73 0.91
CA ALA A 249 -4.16 -15.84 0.82
C ALA A 249 -4.48 -14.46 0.23
N LEU A 250 -5.31 -14.41 -0.80
CA LEU A 250 -5.78 -13.14 -1.37
C LEU A 250 -6.65 -12.37 -0.39
N HIS A 251 -7.57 -13.02 0.32
CA HIS A 251 -8.43 -12.34 1.30
C HIS A 251 -7.61 -11.75 2.45
N THR A 252 -6.66 -12.51 3.01
CA THR A 252 -5.77 -12.03 4.06
C THR A 252 -4.91 -10.85 3.57
N SER A 253 -4.35 -10.94 2.36
CA SER A 253 -3.54 -9.87 1.79
C SER A 253 -4.34 -8.59 1.52
N VAL A 254 -5.58 -8.71 1.02
CA VAL A 254 -6.50 -7.57 0.84
C VAL A 254 -6.84 -6.91 2.18
N PHE A 255 -7.13 -7.71 3.20
CA PHE A 255 -7.44 -7.19 4.54
C PHE A 255 -6.27 -6.35 5.10
N PHE A 256 -5.05 -6.88 5.08
CA PHE A 256 -3.88 -6.13 5.56
C PHE A 256 -3.49 -4.97 4.65
N ALA A 257 -3.67 -5.10 3.33
CA ALA A 257 -3.44 -4.00 2.40
C ALA A 257 -4.36 -2.81 2.70
N MET A 258 -5.63 -3.05 3.03
CA MET A 258 -6.57 -2.00 3.43
C MET A 258 -6.15 -1.33 4.75
N ILE A 259 -5.71 -2.10 5.74
CA ILE A 259 -5.18 -1.56 7.00
C ILE A 259 -3.96 -0.66 6.73
N ILE A 260 -2.99 -1.14 5.95
CA ILE A 260 -1.79 -0.37 5.60
C ILE A 260 -2.16 0.90 4.83
N ALA A 261 -3.07 0.82 3.85
CA ALA A 261 -3.52 1.97 3.07
C ALA A 261 -4.23 3.02 3.93
N PHE A 262 -4.99 2.58 4.94
CA PHE A 262 -5.66 3.46 5.90
C PHE A 262 -4.66 4.16 6.82
N TYR A 263 -3.79 3.42 7.51
CA TYR A 263 -2.83 4.01 8.45
C TYR A 263 -1.74 4.85 7.79
N SER A 264 -1.36 4.53 6.55
CA SER A 264 -0.38 5.32 5.80
C SER A 264 -0.93 6.66 5.28
N GLY A 265 -2.22 6.96 5.49
CA GLY A 265 -2.87 8.15 4.89
C GLY A 265 -2.91 8.10 3.36
N THR A 266 -2.65 6.93 2.77
CA THR A 266 -2.73 6.76 1.31
C THR A 266 -4.16 6.97 0.83
N LEU A 267 -5.15 6.53 1.63
CA LEU A 267 -6.56 6.74 1.33
C LEU A 267 -6.99 8.20 1.46
N THR A 268 -6.45 8.95 2.43
CA THR A 268 -6.80 10.36 2.65
C THR A 268 -6.15 11.30 1.64
N THR A 269 -4.94 10.97 1.15
CA THR A 269 -4.24 11.74 0.10
C THR A 269 -4.63 11.32 -1.33
N LEU A 270 -5.46 10.28 -1.48
CA LEU A 270 -5.87 9.77 -2.79
C LEU A 270 -6.65 10.77 -3.65
N PRO A 271 -7.62 11.54 -3.10
CA PRO A 271 -8.34 12.55 -3.89
C PRO A 271 -7.40 13.60 -4.44
N GLU A 272 -6.50 14.10 -3.59
CA GLU A 272 -5.55 15.14 -3.94
C GLU A 272 -4.61 14.69 -5.07
N LYS A 273 -4.02 13.50 -4.95
CA LYS A 273 -3.20 12.90 -5.99
C LYS A 273 -3.98 12.63 -7.28
N THR A 274 -5.25 12.26 -7.18
CA THR A 274 -6.12 12.01 -8.34
C THR A 274 -6.42 13.31 -9.07
N ILE A 275 -6.82 14.35 -8.34
CA ILE A 275 -7.09 15.71 -8.87
C ILE A 275 -5.83 16.28 -9.53
N GLN A 276 -4.68 16.13 -8.89
CA GLN A 276 -3.38 16.55 -9.43
C GLN A 276 -3.00 15.82 -10.71
N ARG A 277 -3.12 14.49 -10.74
CA ARG A 277 -2.81 13.68 -11.93
C ARG A 277 -3.73 13.95 -13.11
N LEU A 278 -5.01 14.22 -12.84
CA LEU A 278 -5.97 14.64 -13.86
C LEU A 278 -5.77 16.10 -14.28
N GLY A 279 -4.88 16.84 -13.62
CA GLY A 279 -4.61 18.25 -13.90
C GLY A 279 -5.76 19.17 -13.55
N LEU A 280 -6.67 18.73 -12.68
CA LEU A 280 -7.90 19.43 -12.27
C LEU A 280 -7.69 20.32 -11.06
N GLY A 281 -6.55 20.24 -10.39
CA GLY A 281 -6.24 21.01 -9.19
C GLY A 281 -5.03 20.47 -8.46
N HIS A 282 -4.73 21.04 -7.29
CA HIS A 282 -3.56 20.74 -6.48
C HIS A 282 -2.22 20.84 -7.25
N TYR A 283 -2.08 21.89 -8.06
CA TYR A 283 -0.86 22.22 -8.80
C TYR A 283 -0.57 23.72 -8.74
N THR A 284 0.70 24.08 -8.86
CA THR A 284 1.13 25.48 -8.93
C THR A 284 1.10 25.97 -10.37
N ALA A 285 0.31 26.99 -10.64
CA ALA A 285 0.31 27.74 -11.88
C ALA A 285 1.32 28.89 -11.79
N GLU A 286 2.13 29.05 -12.83
CA GLU A 286 3.06 30.17 -12.96
C GLU A 286 2.29 31.47 -13.14
N ARG A 287 1.26 31.45 -14.01
CA ARG A 287 0.39 32.59 -14.27
C ARG A 287 -1.06 32.18 -14.47
N LEU A 288 -1.98 32.94 -13.88
CA LEU A 288 -3.41 32.89 -14.15
C LEU A 288 -3.82 34.18 -14.86
N VAL A 289 -4.31 34.07 -16.09
CA VAL A 289 -4.73 35.22 -16.90
C VAL A 289 -6.25 35.35 -16.82
N LEU A 290 -6.73 36.49 -16.33
CA LEU A 290 -8.15 36.79 -16.21
C LEU A 290 -8.64 37.64 -17.39
N ASP A 291 -9.95 37.66 -17.61
CA ASP A 291 -10.56 38.55 -18.59
C ASP A 291 -10.46 40.01 -18.12
N ALA A 292 -10.16 40.91 -19.05
CA ALA A 292 -9.97 42.33 -18.78
C ALA A 292 -11.22 42.97 -18.18
N GLN A 293 -12.41 42.44 -18.50
CA GLN A 293 -13.70 42.88 -17.96
C GLN A 293 -13.86 42.60 -16.46
N TYR A 294 -13.12 41.62 -15.91
CA TYR A 294 -13.18 41.27 -14.49
C TYR A 294 -12.21 42.08 -13.62
N CYS A 295 -11.26 42.77 -14.26
CA CYS A 295 -10.19 43.54 -13.60
C CYS A 295 -10.55 45.01 -13.36
N GLU A 296 -11.68 45.25 -12.68
CA GLU A 296 -12.04 46.56 -12.14
C GLU A 296 -11.21 46.91 -10.89
N ALA A 297 -11.16 48.20 -10.54
CA ALA A 297 -10.28 48.73 -9.48
C ALA A 297 -10.46 48.03 -8.11
N GLY A 298 -11.70 47.68 -7.74
CA GLY A 298 -11.98 46.96 -6.49
C GLY A 298 -11.45 45.52 -6.48
N THR A 299 -11.57 44.81 -7.61
CA THR A 299 -11.05 43.44 -7.78
C THR A 299 -9.54 43.43 -7.85
N ARG A 300 -8.92 44.43 -8.51
CA ARG A 300 -7.45 44.60 -8.57
C ARG A 300 -6.81 44.79 -7.20
N GLN A 301 -7.48 45.52 -6.30
CA GLN A 301 -6.99 45.72 -4.92
C GLN A 301 -7.20 44.48 -4.04
N LEU A 302 -8.33 43.78 -4.19
CA LEU A 302 -8.65 42.60 -3.39
C LEU A 302 -7.80 41.37 -3.75
N LEU A 303 -7.51 41.21 -5.05
CA LEU A 303 -6.74 40.09 -5.59
C LEU A 303 -5.31 40.49 -5.96
N GLU A 304 -4.87 41.73 -5.69
CA GLU A 304 -3.53 42.26 -6.03
C GLU A 304 -3.07 41.83 -7.42
N LEU A 305 -3.84 42.20 -8.44
CA LEU A 305 -3.61 41.85 -9.84
C LEU A 305 -2.59 42.80 -10.48
N ASP A 306 -1.71 42.26 -11.33
CA ASP A 306 -0.79 43.08 -12.15
C ASP A 306 -1.57 43.91 -13.21
N GLU A 307 -0.92 44.90 -13.82
CA GLU A 307 -1.53 45.77 -14.84
C GLU A 307 -2.10 44.99 -16.05
N ARG A 308 -1.58 43.79 -16.28
CA ARG A 308 -2.03 42.84 -17.32
C ARG A 308 -3.18 41.94 -16.88
N CYS A 309 -3.79 42.17 -15.71
CA CYS A 309 -4.88 41.35 -15.19
C CYS A 309 -4.45 39.88 -14.96
N THR A 310 -3.23 39.70 -14.44
CA THR A 310 -2.61 38.40 -14.21
C THR A 310 -2.26 38.19 -12.74
N LEU A 311 -2.42 36.96 -12.26
CA LEU A 311 -1.92 36.50 -10.97
C LEU A 311 -0.73 35.59 -11.20
N GLU A 312 0.37 35.81 -10.49
CA GLU A 312 1.55 34.95 -10.56
C GLU A 312 1.62 34.02 -9.34
N ASN A 313 2.26 32.85 -9.50
CA ASN A 313 2.52 31.88 -8.43
C ASN A 313 1.26 31.48 -7.63
N VAL A 314 0.29 30.93 -8.36
CA VAL A 314 -1.03 30.57 -7.82
C VAL A 314 -1.11 29.07 -7.59
N ALA A 315 -1.39 28.64 -6.36
CA ALA A 315 -1.70 27.25 -6.05
C ALA A 315 -3.17 26.98 -6.41
N VAL A 316 -3.41 26.38 -7.57
CA VAL A 316 -4.75 26.01 -8.02
C VAL A 316 -5.17 24.78 -7.22
N VAL A 317 -6.24 24.91 -6.42
CA VAL A 317 -6.81 23.82 -5.63
C VAL A 317 -7.84 23.04 -6.45
N TRP A 318 -8.63 23.75 -7.26
CA TRP A 318 -9.68 23.18 -8.10
C TRP A 318 -9.93 24.04 -9.34
N SER A 319 -10.05 23.43 -10.53
CA SER A 319 -10.25 24.13 -11.80
C SER A 319 -11.32 23.47 -12.69
N LEU A 320 -12.23 22.67 -12.13
CA LEU A 320 -13.28 21.98 -12.88
C LEU A 320 -14.66 22.62 -12.58
N GLY A 321 -15.44 22.89 -13.63
CA GLY A 321 -16.81 23.42 -13.49
C GLY A 321 -16.87 24.94 -13.50
N GLU A 322 -17.85 25.52 -12.79
CA GLU A 322 -18.17 26.95 -12.89
C GLU A 322 -17.26 27.87 -12.07
N THR A 323 -16.50 27.32 -11.12
CA THR A 323 -15.58 28.09 -10.27
C THR A 323 -14.17 27.52 -10.26
N LEU A 324 -13.20 28.43 -10.32
CA LEU A 324 -11.80 28.16 -10.07
C LEU A 324 -11.49 28.53 -8.61
N VAL A 325 -10.97 27.56 -7.86
CA VAL A 325 -10.57 27.73 -6.46
C VAL A 325 -9.05 27.70 -6.38
N PHE A 326 -8.45 28.71 -5.78
CA PHE A 326 -7.01 28.82 -5.67
C PHE A 326 -6.56 29.48 -4.37
N GLN A 327 -5.30 29.25 -4.02
CA GLN A 327 -4.57 29.90 -2.95
C GLN A 327 -3.40 30.68 -3.57
N ARG A 328 -3.06 31.82 -2.97
CA ARG A 328 -1.93 32.65 -3.41
C ARG A 328 -0.69 32.32 -2.57
N ALA A 329 0.48 32.30 -3.21
CA ALA A 329 1.75 32.18 -2.50
C ALA A 329 1.92 33.34 -1.50
N GLY A 330 2.12 33.04 -0.21
CA GLY A 330 2.29 34.02 0.86
C GLY A 330 1.07 34.24 1.78
N HIS A 331 -0.11 33.72 1.44
CA HIS A 331 -1.29 33.73 2.30
C HIS A 331 -1.76 32.29 2.59
N ASP A 332 -1.17 31.66 3.61
CA ASP A 332 -1.27 30.21 3.87
C ASP A 332 -2.68 29.65 4.16
N LYS A 333 -3.74 30.47 4.19
CA LYS A 333 -5.11 30.00 4.53
C LYS A 333 -6.27 30.66 3.78
N GLN A 334 -6.03 31.65 2.92
CA GLN A 334 -7.13 32.28 2.18
C GLN A 334 -7.34 31.61 0.82
N LEU A 335 -8.49 30.96 0.69
CA LEU A 335 -8.99 30.39 -0.56
C LEU A 335 -9.79 31.45 -1.30
N TYR A 336 -9.43 31.71 -2.54
CA TYR A 336 -10.17 32.58 -3.45
C TYR A 336 -10.98 31.72 -4.42
N GLN A 337 -12.21 32.13 -4.66
CA GLN A 337 -13.10 31.50 -5.63
C GLN A 337 -13.49 32.54 -6.67
N ILE A 338 -13.23 32.24 -7.94
CA ILE A 338 -13.62 33.09 -9.07
C ILE A 338 -14.39 32.27 -10.10
N PRO A 339 -15.31 32.87 -10.88
CA PRO A 339 -15.99 32.15 -11.95
C PRO A 339 -15.01 31.67 -13.03
N SER A 340 -15.05 30.40 -13.41
CA SER A 340 -14.16 29.84 -14.46
C SER A 340 -14.28 30.57 -15.80
N ARG A 341 -15.46 31.13 -16.10
CA ARG A 341 -15.71 31.92 -17.32
C ARG A 341 -14.85 33.17 -17.45
N VAL A 342 -14.32 33.70 -16.33
CA VAL A 342 -13.43 34.88 -16.35
C VAL A 342 -11.96 34.50 -16.49
N VAL A 343 -11.62 33.21 -16.47
CA VAL A 343 -10.25 32.73 -16.62
C VAL A 343 -9.99 32.47 -18.10
N LYS A 344 -9.07 33.23 -18.70
CA LYS A 344 -8.67 33.06 -20.11
C LYS A 344 -7.63 31.95 -20.27
N ALA A 345 -6.66 31.88 -19.37
CA ALA A 345 -5.60 30.90 -19.44
C ALA A 345 -5.00 30.59 -18.07
N ILE A 346 -4.62 29.33 -17.88
CA ILE A 346 -3.82 28.86 -16.74
C ILE A 346 -2.49 28.36 -17.31
N VAL A 347 -1.42 29.11 -17.06
CA VAL A 347 -0.06 28.72 -17.45
C VAL A 347 0.54 27.90 -16.32
N LYS A 348 0.68 26.59 -16.54
CA LYS A 348 1.29 25.68 -15.57
C LYS A 348 2.78 25.97 -15.48
N ALA A 349 3.31 25.99 -14.25
CA ALA A 349 4.75 26.06 -14.06
C ALA A 349 5.39 24.82 -14.69
N VAL A 350 6.36 25.03 -15.57
CA VAL A 350 7.19 23.94 -16.11
C VAL A 350 8.09 23.48 -14.96
N LYS A 351 7.89 22.23 -14.53
CA LYS A 351 8.76 21.59 -13.54
C LYS A 351 10.05 21.10 -14.19
#